data_AF-A0AAN8VXV5-F1
#
_entry.id   AF-A0AAN8VXV5-F1
#
_cell.length_a   1.000
_cell.length_b   1.000
_cell.length_c   1.000
_cell.angle_alpha   90.00
_cell.angle_beta   90.00
_cell.angle_gamma   90.00
#
_symmetry.space_group_name_H-M   'P 1'
#
loop_
_entity.id
_entity.type
_entity.pdbx_description
1 polymer ?
#
loop_
_entity_poly.entity_id
_entity_poly.type
_entity_poly.pdbx_seq_one_letter_code
_entity_poly.pdbx_strand_id
1 'polypeptide(L)'
;MLAEHNKVVSIFPNTKRRLHTTRSWDFIGMPLTVNRNTPVESDVIVGIFDTGLYIEAPSFSDEGFGPPPAKWKGVCQTGADFIACNKCCFSHFLD
;
A
#
# COMPACT_ATOMS: atom_id res chain seq x y z
N MET A 1 4.59 -28.85 22.56
CA MET A 1 4.32 -28.34 21.19
C MET A 1 3.71 -26.93 21.29
N LEU A 2 3.88 -26.02 20.32
CA LEU A 2 3.28 -24.65 20.38
C LEU A 2 1.74 -24.71 20.57
N ALA A 3 1.10 -25.72 19.99
CA ALA A 3 -0.34 -25.98 20.11
C ALA A 3 -0.80 -26.36 21.53
N GLU A 4 0.11 -26.82 22.39
CA GLU A 4 -0.20 -27.30 23.74
C GLU A 4 0.05 -26.23 24.80
N HIS A 5 0.59 -25.08 24.41
CA HIS A 5 0.87 -24.01 25.35
C HIS A 5 -0.45 -23.35 25.77
N ASN A 6 -0.72 -23.33 27.07
CA ASN A 6 -1.97 -22.84 27.68
C ASN A 6 -2.34 -21.37 27.35
N LYS A 7 -1.43 -20.60 26.77
CA LYS A 7 -1.66 -19.22 26.29
C LYS A 7 -1.93 -19.10 24.78
N VAL A 8 -1.97 -20.21 24.04
CA VAL A 8 -2.21 -20.23 22.59
C VAL A 8 -3.67 -20.58 22.34
N VAL A 9 -4.42 -19.67 21.71
CA VAL A 9 -5.86 -19.84 21.41
C VAL A 9 -6.10 -20.61 20.11
N SER A 10 -5.27 -20.37 19.08
CA SER A 10 -5.39 -21.01 17.77
C SER A 10 -4.10 -20.94 16.97
N ILE A 11 -3.87 -21.91 16.08
CA ILE A 11 -2.74 -21.95 15.16
C ILE A 11 -3.27 -22.20 13.75
N PHE A 12 -2.80 -21.40 12.79
CA PHE A 12 -3.12 -21.56 11.37
C PHE A 12 -1.83 -21.79 10.57
N PRO A 13 -1.79 -22.80 9.68
CA PRO A 13 -0.64 -23.02 8.81
C PRO A 13 -0.38 -21.83 7.88
N ASN A 14 0.89 -21.45 7.74
CA ASN A 14 1.28 -20.45 6.75
C ASN A 14 0.96 -20.96 5.33
N THR A 15 0.36 -20.10 4.50
CA THR A 15 -0.09 -20.45 3.16
C THR A 15 0.42 -19.44 2.14
N LYS A 16 1.05 -19.91 1.06
CA LYS A 16 1.46 -19.05 -0.06
C LYS A 16 0.23 -18.59 -0.85
N ARG A 17 0.16 -17.30 -1.17
CA ARG A 17 -0.87 -16.71 -2.03
C ARG A 17 -0.29 -16.41 -3.42
N ARG A 18 -1.16 -16.31 -4.42
CA ARG A 18 -0.81 -15.91 -5.80
C ARG A 18 -1.39 -14.53 -6.07
N LEU A 19 -0.67 -13.73 -6.88
CA LEU A 19 -1.14 -12.43 -7.32
C LEU A 19 -2.36 -12.60 -8.23
N HIS A 20 -3.35 -11.74 -8.07
CA HIS A 20 -4.53 -11.67 -8.92
C HIS A 20 -4.65 -10.24 -9.41
N THR A 21 -4.52 -9.99 -10.72
CA THR A 21 -4.80 -8.68 -11.32
C THR A 21 -5.55 -8.86 -12.64
N THR A 22 -6.62 -8.09 -12.83
CA THR A 22 -7.36 -7.98 -14.10
C THR A 22 -7.70 -6.51 -14.37
N ARG A 23 -7.93 -6.17 -15.67
CA ARG A 23 -8.41 -4.84 -16.13
C ARG A 23 -9.71 -4.43 -15.42
N SER A 24 -9.83 -3.16 -15.01
CA SER A 24 -10.83 -2.76 -14.01
C SER A 24 -11.68 -1.54 -14.39
N TRP A 25 -11.08 -0.39 -14.71
CA TRP A 25 -11.81 0.90 -14.63
C TRP A 25 -12.97 1.07 -15.60
N ASP A 26 -12.75 0.86 -16.91
CA ASP A 26 -13.84 0.94 -17.90
C ASP A 26 -14.89 -0.17 -17.68
N PHE A 27 -14.44 -1.36 -17.27
CA PHE A 27 -15.30 -2.50 -17.02
C PHE A 27 -16.29 -2.26 -15.88
N ILE A 28 -15.86 -1.56 -14.81
CA ILE A 28 -16.73 -1.20 -13.68
C ILE A 28 -17.45 0.15 -13.88
N GLY A 29 -17.32 0.78 -15.06
CA GLY A 29 -17.99 2.05 -15.37
C GLY A 29 -17.41 3.26 -14.64
N MET A 30 -16.08 3.32 -14.44
CA MET A 30 -15.39 4.44 -13.80
C MET A 30 -14.56 5.26 -14.82
N PRO A 31 -15.20 6.17 -15.59
CA PRO A 31 -14.50 7.02 -16.54
C PRO A 31 -13.62 8.06 -15.84
N LEU A 32 -12.75 8.74 -16.59
CA LEU A 32 -11.87 9.78 -16.03
C LEU A 32 -12.62 10.97 -15.41
N THR A 33 -13.85 11.25 -15.88
CA THR A 33 -14.66 12.42 -15.49
C THR A 33 -15.62 12.15 -14.33
N VAL A 34 -15.29 11.21 -13.44
CA VAL A 34 -16.08 10.97 -12.22
C VAL A 34 -16.00 12.16 -11.27
N ASN A 35 -17.11 12.48 -10.60
CA ASN A 35 -17.12 13.47 -9.53
C ASN A 35 -16.28 12.96 -8.35
N ARG A 36 -15.31 13.78 -7.92
CA ARG A 36 -14.35 13.45 -6.87
C ARG A 36 -14.44 14.43 -5.71
N ASN A 37 -14.14 13.95 -4.51
CA ASN A 37 -13.97 14.80 -3.34
C ASN A 37 -12.48 14.92 -3.03
N THR A 38 -11.80 15.79 -3.77
CA THR A 38 -10.33 15.84 -3.77
C THR A 38 -9.71 16.11 -2.39
N PRO A 39 -10.25 16.98 -1.50
CA PRO A 39 -9.68 17.17 -0.17
C PRO A 39 -9.74 15.91 0.69
N VAL A 40 -10.81 15.11 0.55
CA VAL A 40 -10.94 13.84 1.28
C VAL A 40 -10.04 12.79 0.67
N GLU A 41 -10.06 12.63 -0.65
CA GLU A 41 -9.25 11.64 -1.37
C GLU A 41 -7.74 11.84 -1.12
N SER A 42 -7.27 13.09 -1.05
CA SER A 42 -5.86 13.41 -0.77
C SER A 42 -5.42 13.06 0.67
N ASP A 43 -6.35 12.81 1.58
CA ASP A 43 -6.08 12.45 2.97
C ASP A 43 -6.30 10.95 3.25
N VAL A 44 -6.70 10.15 2.24
CA VAL A 44 -6.89 8.70 2.37
C VAL A 44 -5.56 7.98 2.17
N ILE A 45 -5.29 6.98 3.03
CA ILE A 45 -4.09 6.14 2.96
C ILE A 45 -4.52 4.72 2.58
N VAL A 46 -3.97 4.19 1.50
CA VAL A 46 -4.24 2.82 1.01
C VAL A 46 -3.02 1.95 1.26
N GLY A 47 -3.15 0.96 2.14
CA GLY A 47 -2.11 -0.03 2.38
C GLY A 47 -2.14 -1.14 1.34
N ILE A 48 -1.00 -1.43 0.72
CA ILE A 48 -0.84 -2.46 -0.32
C ILE A 48 0.13 -3.53 0.18
N PHE A 49 -0.31 -4.78 0.18
CA PHE A 49 0.51 -5.95 0.48
C PHE A 49 0.87 -6.65 -0.82
N ASP A 50 2.03 -6.31 -1.38
CA ASP A 50 2.53 -6.84 -2.66
C ASP A 50 4.03 -7.14 -2.53
N THR A 51 4.68 -7.34 -3.66
CA THR A 51 6.10 -7.63 -3.84
C THR A 51 7.01 -6.40 -3.72
N GLY A 52 6.43 -5.22 -3.55
CA GLY A 52 7.14 -3.96 -3.39
C GLY A 52 6.56 -2.85 -4.26
N LEU A 53 7.32 -1.77 -4.42
CA LEU A 53 6.94 -0.58 -5.17
C LEU A 53 8.13 -0.07 -6.00
N TYR A 54 7.91 0.17 -7.29
CA TYR A 54 8.89 0.85 -8.14
C TYR A 54 8.63 2.36 -8.11
N ILE A 55 9.27 3.07 -7.17
CA ILE A 55 8.98 4.48 -6.83
C ILE A 55 9.22 5.46 -7.99
N GLU A 56 10.11 5.12 -8.93
CA GLU A 56 10.44 5.96 -10.08
C GLU A 56 9.40 5.90 -11.20
N ALA A 57 8.39 5.03 -11.11
CA ALA A 57 7.36 4.95 -12.13
C ALA A 57 6.54 6.26 -12.20
N PRO A 58 6.19 6.77 -13.40
CA PRO A 58 5.41 8.01 -13.55
C PRO A 58 4.08 8.03 -12.78
N SER A 59 3.46 6.86 -12.58
CA SER A 59 2.22 6.69 -11.82
C SER A 59 2.34 7.09 -10.34
N PHE A 60 3.57 7.17 -9.80
CA PHE A 60 3.84 7.51 -8.40
C PHE A 60 4.51 8.88 -8.25
N SER A 61 4.46 9.73 -9.28
CA SER A 61 4.86 11.13 -9.17
C SER A 61 4.05 11.82 -8.06
N ASP A 62 4.74 12.63 -7.24
CA ASP A 62 4.13 13.42 -6.18
C ASP A 62 4.01 14.91 -6.55
N GLU A 63 4.14 15.23 -7.84
CA GLU A 63 3.86 16.57 -8.35
C GLU A 63 2.40 16.97 -8.03
N GLY A 64 2.22 18.13 -7.41
CA GLY A 64 0.91 18.60 -6.96
C GLY A 64 0.44 18.03 -5.60
N PHE A 65 1.19 17.12 -4.97
CA PHE A 65 0.85 16.61 -3.65
C PHE A 65 1.28 17.56 -2.52
N GLY A 66 0.39 17.69 -1.53
CA GLY A 66 0.68 18.30 -0.23
C GLY A 66 1.55 17.40 0.66
N PRO A 67 1.86 17.83 1.89
CA PRO A 67 2.55 16.97 2.84
C PRO A 67 1.71 15.72 3.16
N PRO A 68 2.34 14.62 3.60
CA PRO A 68 1.64 13.42 4.01
C PRO A 68 0.60 13.70 5.10
N PRO A 69 -0.54 12.98 5.13
CA PRO A 69 -1.57 13.14 6.17
C PRO A 69 -0.99 13.11 7.58
N ALA A 70 -1.38 14.03 8.45
CA ALA A 70 -0.87 14.11 9.83
C ALA A 70 -1.15 12.85 10.68
N LYS A 71 -2.14 12.06 10.27
CA LYS A 71 -2.48 10.76 10.89
C LYS A 71 -1.53 9.63 10.49
N TRP A 72 -0.72 9.81 9.45
CA TRP A 72 0.26 8.81 9.01
C TRP A 72 1.38 8.68 10.03
N LYS A 73 1.64 7.44 10.46
CA LYS A 73 2.71 7.08 11.41
C LYS A 73 3.64 5.99 10.88
N GLY A 74 3.48 5.62 9.61
CA GLY A 74 4.34 4.64 8.98
C GLY A 74 5.74 5.21 8.76
N VAL A 75 6.69 4.31 8.57
CA VAL A 75 8.08 4.66 8.28
C VAL A 75 8.35 4.49 6.79
N CYS A 76 9.27 5.29 6.27
CA CYS A 76 9.88 5.01 4.99
C CYS A 76 11.12 4.15 5.23
N GLN A 77 11.06 2.86 4.90
CA GLN A 77 12.22 1.99 5.02
C GLN A 77 13.08 2.10 3.78
N THR A 78 14.35 2.47 3.97
CA THR A 78 15.35 2.49 2.90
C THR A 78 16.13 1.17 2.88
N GLY A 79 16.49 0.70 1.69
CA GLY A 79 17.20 -0.55 1.46
C GLY A 79 18.07 -0.47 0.20
N ALA A 80 18.80 -1.55 -0.13
CA ALA A 80 19.76 -1.56 -1.23
C ALA A 80 19.16 -1.11 -2.58
N ASP A 81 17.90 -1.50 -2.84
CA ASP A 81 17.18 -1.17 -4.08
C ASP A 81 16.08 -0.11 -3.88
N PHE A 82 15.95 0.47 -2.68
CA PHE A 82 14.92 1.47 -2.37
C PHE A 82 15.52 2.65 -1.62
N ILE A 83 15.73 3.75 -2.34
CA ILE A 83 16.53 4.88 -1.86
C ILE A 83 15.70 5.88 -1.05
N ALA A 84 14.43 6.11 -1.42
CA ALA A 84 13.58 7.10 -0.75
C ALA A 84 12.08 6.93 -1.03
N CYS A 85 11.25 7.40 -0.11
CA CYS A 85 9.83 7.64 -0.30
C CYS A 85 9.58 9.09 -0.74
N ASN A 86 8.41 9.35 -1.31
CA ASN A 86 7.97 10.68 -1.67
C ASN A 86 6.67 11.04 -0.92
N LYS A 87 5.99 12.14 -1.27
CA LYS A 87 4.77 12.54 -0.55
C LYS A 87 3.57 11.62 -0.81
N CYS A 88 3.57 10.91 -1.94
CA CYS A 88 2.48 10.04 -2.39
C CYS A 88 2.63 8.62 -1.83
N CYS A 89 3.85 8.09 -1.83
CA CYS A 89 4.11 6.67 -1.63
C CYS A 89 5.16 6.40 -0.57
N PHE A 90 4.85 5.48 0.34
CA PHE A 90 5.73 4.97 1.38
C PHE A 90 5.88 3.47 1.25
N SER A 91 7.06 2.94 1.56
CA SER A 91 7.33 1.51 1.58
C SER A 91 7.78 1.06 2.97
N HIS A 92 7.28 -0.11 3.38
CA HIS A 92 7.76 -0.84 4.54
C HIS A 92 7.97 -2.28 4.10
N PHE A 93 9.18 -2.79 4.30
CA PHE A 93 9.48 -4.18 4.03
C PHE A 93 9.16 -4.97 5.30
N LEU A 94 8.26 -5.95 5.15
CA LEU A 94 8.03 -6.93 6.21
C LEU A 94 9.18 -7.92 6.13
N ASP A 95 10.19 -7.73 6.97
CA ASP A 95 11.30 -8.67 7.14
C ASP A 95 10.81 -10.07 7.56
#